data_AF-A0A962GIH7-F1
#
_entry.id   AF-A0A962GIH7-F1
#
_cell.length_a   1.000
_cell.length_b   1.000
_cell.length_c   1.000
_cell.angle_alpha   90.00
_cell.angle_beta   90.00
_cell.angle_gamma   90.00
#
_symmetry.space_group_name_H-M   'P 1'
#
loop_
_entity.id
_entity.type
_entity.pdbx_description
1 polymer ?
#
loop_
_entity_poly.entity_id
_entity_poly.type
_entity_poly.pdbx_seq_one_letter_code
_entity_poly.pdbx_strand_id
1 'polypeptide(L)'
;MLKKLITLPFWIILLINSQPLLAQATYSYTGPVFDYADPPYTNSNQIVGNFVLPQALDPFLVNADISTELIDFSFSDGVQTRSVNTTTVCTFNVTTNAVGELLSVTINLREAPTPAVGQSQQVLDIGANVNLVGSGPANTDPCSTIVLDLYAESYNPGIWQSDVVVTPVTTRYDFLGAPFTTADLPYSVGDSVNGYIELDGPLLPFMINQNIEPAITDFRFSDGIQNRSPNNTFVCGFTVSTDAVGNIIDWVVNLREIPLPNFGDPQQALDLTSSMDQVGSGPAGFYECAPFSLSVVASSHVSGTWSMYAMNNPTSYNYTGSELTTQVGTYQQQTDNRLLGSISLNGPIPPSVNNLDISLALTDLTFTDSIQTRTLGNSVICEFSVSTNVQGEIIDWTILLREDPLPAANDPQQSIDSNSSLDQVGFGTVGATSCDTLVLSDYASNQLPGTWGIVPNEPPTPVPAISTWFLLLMTISIFLACLRQMISRSYVKNDG
;
A
#
# COMPACT_ATOMS: atom_id res chain seq x y z
N MET A 1 -22.71 74.71 -17.84
CA MET A 1 -21.50 74.01 -17.36
C MET A 1 -21.85 72.55 -17.15
N LEU A 2 -21.36 71.71 -18.03
CA LEU A 2 -21.67 70.30 -18.23
C LEU A 2 -20.80 69.47 -17.26
N LYS A 3 -21.38 68.84 -16.23
CA LYS A 3 -20.67 67.83 -15.41
C LYS A 3 -21.20 66.44 -15.77
N LYS A 4 -20.37 65.71 -16.50
CA LYS A 4 -20.53 64.29 -16.86
C LYS A 4 -20.63 63.45 -15.58
N LEU A 5 -21.78 62.82 -15.37
CA LEU A 5 -21.95 61.70 -14.45
C LEU A 5 -21.48 60.45 -15.19
N ILE A 6 -20.34 59.88 -14.79
CA ILE A 6 -19.82 58.62 -15.32
C ILE A 6 -20.56 57.50 -14.58
N THR A 7 -21.48 56.86 -15.27
CA THR A 7 -22.10 55.59 -14.84
C THR A 7 -21.07 54.47 -15.01
N LEU A 8 -20.50 53.99 -13.91
CA LEU A 8 -19.77 52.71 -13.87
C LEU A 8 -20.78 51.57 -14.06
N PRO A 9 -20.60 50.66 -15.04
CA PRO A 9 -21.37 49.42 -15.08
C PRO A 9 -20.87 48.49 -13.98
N PHE A 10 -21.78 48.18 -13.05
CA PHE A 10 -21.61 47.21 -11.98
C PHE A 10 -21.59 45.80 -12.62
N TRP A 11 -20.41 45.34 -13.04
CA TRP A 11 -20.19 43.95 -13.42
C TRP A 11 -20.13 43.12 -12.13
N ILE A 12 -21.27 42.60 -11.71
CA ILE A 12 -21.33 41.49 -10.75
C ILE A 12 -20.80 40.27 -11.51
N ILE A 13 -19.50 40.01 -11.36
CA ILE A 13 -18.91 38.72 -11.73
C ILE A 13 -19.45 37.72 -10.70
N LEU A 14 -20.52 37.03 -11.08
CA LEU A 14 -21.01 35.86 -10.38
C LEU A 14 -19.92 34.77 -10.51
N LEU A 15 -19.00 34.75 -9.55
CA LEU A 15 -18.10 33.61 -9.32
C LEU A 15 -18.99 32.45 -8.86
N ILE A 16 -19.59 31.77 -9.84
CA ILE A 16 -20.16 30.45 -9.64
C ILE A 16 -18.95 29.59 -9.28
N ASN A 17 -18.84 29.22 -7.99
CA ASN A 17 -17.96 28.16 -7.55
C ASN A 17 -18.40 26.89 -8.30
N SER A 18 -17.84 26.67 -9.50
CA SER A 18 -17.90 25.39 -10.19
C SER A 18 -17.03 24.44 -9.38
N GLN A 19 -17.59 23.91 -8.31
CA GLN A 19 -17.08 22.68 -7.71
C GLN A 19 -17.00 21.67 -8.86
N PRO A 20 -15.84 21.03 -9.11
CA PRO A 20 -15.77 19.98 -10.11
C PRO A 20 -16.84 18.96 -9.74
N LEU A 21 -17.80 18.76 -10.63
CA LEU A 21 -18.76 17.67 -10.48
C LEU A 21 -17.92 16.40 -10.64
N LEU A 22 -17.58 15.75 -9.53
CA LEU A 22 -16.96 14.43 -9.59
C LEU A 22 -17.95 13.53 -10.33
N ALA A 23 -17.48 12.92 -11.42
CA ALA A 23 -18.31 12.02 -12.18
C ALA A 23 -18.65 10.82 -11.28
N GLN A 24 -19.94 10.54 -11.11
CA GLN A 24 -20.40 9.33 -10.44
C GLN A 24 -19.88 8.11 -11.21
N ALA A 25 -19.58 7.04 -10.49
CA ALA A 25 -19.17 5.77 -11.07
C ALA A 25 -20.34 4.79 -11.05
N THR A 26 -20.61 4.15 -12.19
CA THR A 26 -21.66 3.15 -12.36
C THR A 26 -21.04 1.79 -12.62
N TYR A 27 -21.45 0.79 -11.83
CA TYR A 27 -21.01 -0.59 -11.98
C TYR A 27 -22.21 -1.47 -12.32
N SER A 28 -22.20 -2.09 -13.50
CA SER A 28 -23.27 -2.93 -14.02
C SER A 28 -22.93 -4.41 -13.89
N TYR A 29 -23.92 -5.21 -13.53
CA TYR A 29 -23.82 -6.66 -13.37
C TYR A 29 -24.73 -7.38 -14.37
N THR A 30 -24.19 -8.40 -15.02
CA THR A 30 -24.96 -9.39 -15.78
C THR A 30 -24.60 -10.79 -15.33
N GLY A 31 -25.47 -11.41 -14.53
CA GLY A 31 -25.37 -12.79 -14.12
C GLY A 31 -25.66 -13.77 -15.28
N PRO A 32 -25.22 -15.03 -15.15
CA PRO A 32 -25.71 -16.11 -16.01
C PRO A 32 -27.20 -16.37 -15.76
N VAL A 33 -27.82 -17.10 -16.68
CA VAL A 33 -29.15 -17.66 -16.46
C VAL A 33 -29.15 -18.70 -15.35
N PHE A 34 -30.29 -18.90 -14.69
CA PHE A 34 -30.41 -19.86 -13.60
C PHE A 34 -30.28 -21.31 -14.08
N ASP A 35 -29.45 -22.09 -13.39
CA ASP A 35 -29.26 -23.54 -13.57
C ASP A 35 -30.43 -24.31 -12.95
N TYR A 36 -30.96 -23.81 -11.83
CA TYR A 36 -32.16 -24.31 -11.17
C TYR A 36 -33.15 -23.17 -10.94
N ALA A 37 -34.44 -23.41 -11.16
CA ALA A 37 -35.47 -22.41 -10.98
C ALA A 37 -36.82 -23.06 -10.62
N ASP A 38 -37.30 -22.79 -9.41
CA ASP A 38 -38.68 -23.05 -9.04
C ASP A 38 -39.59 -21.91 -9.52
N PRO A 39 -40.85 -22.20 -9.93
CA PRO A 39 -41.82 -21.14 -10.21
C PRO A 39 -41.93 -20.15 -9.03
N PRO A 40 -41.98 -18.84 -9.29
CA PRO A 40 -42.25 -18.19 -10.58
C PRO A 40 -41.02 -18.00 -11.49
N TYR A 41 -39.82 -18.39 -11.06
CA TYR A 41 -38.61 -18.27 -11.86
C TYR A 41 -38.60 -19.29 -13.00
N THR A 42 -37.81 -18.99 -14.03
CA THR A 42 -37.48 -19.92 -15.11
C THR A 42 -35.98 -19.94 -15.34
N ASN A 43 -35.46 -20.99 -15.97
CA ASN A 43 -34.06 -21.07 -16.40
C ASN A 43 -33.66 -20.05 -17.50
N SER A 44 -34.56 -19.17 -17.92
CA SER A 44 -34.22 -18.02 -18.77
C SER A 44 -34.08 -16.72 -17.98
N ASN A 45 -34.46 -16.72 -16.70
CA ASN A 45 -34.21 -15.60 -15.80
C ASN A 45 -32.75 -15.58 -15.35
N GLN A 46 -32.29 -14.39 -14.97
CA GLN A 46 -30.94 -14.10 -14.50
C GLN A 46 -30.96 -12.83 -13.66
N ILE A 47 -29.94 -12.63 -12.83
CA ILE A 47 -29.75 -11.37 -12.13
C ILE A 47 -29.06 -10.36 -13.05
N VAL A 48 -29.67 -9.20 -13.24
CA VAL A 48 -29.09 -8.04 -13.94
C VAL A 48 -29.28 -6.79 -13.10
N GLY A 49 -28.29 -5.91 -13.07
CA GLY A 49 -28.44 -4.68 -12.30
C GLY A 49 -27.26 -3.76 -12.37
N ASN A 50 -27.27 -2.75 -11.51
CA ASN A 50 -26.15 -1.85 -11.31
C ASN A 50 -26.19 -1.22 -9.92
N PHE A 51 -25.06 -0.63 -9.52
CA PHE A 51 -24.95 0.29 -8.40
C PHE A 51 -24.15 1.53 -8.79
N VAL A 52 -24.38 2.63 -8.06
CA VAL A 52 -23.77 3.94 -8.31
C VAL A 52 -23.04 4.43 -7.06
N LEU A 53 -21.83 4.93 -7.25
CA LEU A 53 -20.97 5.52 -6.22
C LEU A 53 -20.64 6.98 -6.52
N PRO A 54 -20.30 7.78 -5.49
CA PRO A 54 -19.90 9.19 -5.68
C PRO A 54 -18.58 9.32 -6.45
N GLN A 55 -17.74 8.29 -6.40
CA GLN A 55 -16.45 8.20 -7.06
C GLN A 55 -16.15 6.74 -7.44
N ALA A 56 -15.15 6.53 -8.29
CA ALA A 56 -14.67 5.19 -8.59
C ALA A 56 -14.16 4.49 -7.31
N LEU A 57 -14.25 3.17 -7.29
CA LEU A 57 -13.71 2.34 -6.22
C LEU A 57 -12.21 2.52 -6.08
N ASP A 58 -11.75 2.55 -4.83
CA ASP A 58 -10.33 2.61 -4.52
C ASP A 58 -9.62 1.32 -4.97
N PRO A 59 -8.32 1.40 -5.33
CA PRO A 59 -7.49 0.22 -5.59
C PRO A 59 -7.29 -0.66 -4.35
N PHE A 60 -7.00 -1.96 -4.57
CA PHE A 60 -6.63 -2.93 -3.54
C PHE A 60 -7.64 -3.11 -2.39
N LEU A 61 -8.94 -2.86 -2.63
CA LEU A 61 -9.97 -3.22 -1.66
C LEU A 61 -10.07 -4.75 -1.56
N VAL A 62 -10.15 -5.28 -0.34
CA VAL A 62 -10.33 -6.72 -0.09
C VAL A 62 -11.53 -6.92 0.80
N ASN A 63 -12.61 -7.45 0.23
CA ASN A 63 -13.87 -7.69 0.94
C ASN A 63 -14.38 -6.45 1.71
N ALA A 64 -14.20 -5.26 1.13
CA ALA A 64 -14.55 -3.99 1.75
C ALA A 64 -16.06 -3.73 1.62
N ASP A 65 -16.75 -3.45 2.73
CA ASP A 65 -18.17 -3.11 2.74
C ASP A 65 -18.38 -1.66 2.30
N ILE A 66 -18.99 -1.48 1.13
CA ILE A 66 -19.30 -0.17 0.53
C ILE A 66 -20.76 0.24 0.72
N SER A 67 -21.52 -0.47 1.57
CA SER A 67 -22.97 -0.24 1.74
C SER A 67 -23.33 1.21 2.11
N THR A 68 -22.46 1.92 2.82
CA THR A 68 -22.65 3.32 3.21
C THR A 68 -22.29 4.33 2.12
N GLU A 69 -21.60 3.90 1.07
CA GLU A 69 -21.14 4.74 -0.04
C GLU A 69 -22.11 4.70 -1.25
N LEU A 70 -23.04 3.74 -1.25
CA LEU A 70 -24.03 3.57 -2.31
C LEU A 70 -24.93 4.82 -2.43
N ILE A 71 -24.92 5.45 -3.61
CA ILE A 71 -25.87 6.51 -3.97
C ILE A 71 -27.20 5.87 -4.37
N ASP A 72 -27.13 4.85 -5.22
CA ASP A 72 -28.29 4.13 -5.75
C ASP A 72 -27.88 2.72 -6.19
N PHE A 73 -28.86 1.83 -6.30
CA PHE A 73 -28.71 0.54 -6.97
C PHE A 73 -30.04 0.03 -7.49
N SER A 74 -29.97 -0.82 -8.51
CA SER A 74 -31.14 -1.53 -9.04
C SER A 74 -30.73 -2.91 -9.54
N PHE A 75 -31.20 -3.97 -8.89
CA PHE A 75 -30.98 -5.36 -9.31
C PHE A 75 -32.30 -6.07 -9.57
N SER A 76 -32.43 -6.70 -10.73
CA SER A 76 -33.59 -7.49 -11.14
C SER A 76 -33.20 -8.95 -11.33
N ASP A 77 -34.03 -9.86 -10.84
CA ASP A 77 -33.86 -11.31 -11.01
C ASP A 77 -34.75 -11.88 -12.12
N GLY A 78 -35.42 -11.00 -12.90
CA GLY A 78 -36.38 -11.37 -13.93
C GLY A 78 -37.83 -11.52 -13.44
N VAL A 79 -38.06 -11.57 -12.12
CA VAL A 79 -39.39 -11.58 -11.50
C VAL A 79 -39.62 -10.32 -10.67
N GLN A 80 -38.62 -9.92 -9.90
CA GLN A 80 -38.64 -8.77 -8.99
C GLN A 80 -37.44 -7.86 -9.21
N THR A 81 -37.56 -6.62 -8.72
CA THR A 81 -36.48 -5.63 -8.75
C THR A 81 -36.27 -5.04 -7.37
N ARG A 82 -35.01 -4.99 -6.95
CA ARG A 82 -34.50 -4.42 -5.70
C ARG A 82 -33.88 -3.08 -5.96
N SER A 83 -34.24 -2.10 -5.13
CA SER A 83 -33.68 -0.75 -5.16
C SER A 83 -33.36 -0.29 -3.74
N VAL A 84 -32.67 0.83 -3.61
CA VAL A 84 -32.36 1.46 -2.31
C VAL A 84 -33.60 1.67 -1.42
N ASN A 85 -34.77 1.88 -2.03
CA ASN A 85 -36.02 2.16 -1.30
C ASN A 85 -36.84 0.91 -0.94
N THR A 86 -36.51 -0.25 -1.50
CA THR A 86 -37.28 -1.50 -1.37
C THR A 86 -36.47 -2.63 -0.73
N THR A 87 -35.30 -2.29 -0.20
CA THR A 87 -34.29 -3.28 0.18
C THR A 87 -33.60 -2.90 1.49
N THR A 88 -33.35 -3.91 2.32
CA THR A 88 -32.36 -3.87 3.40
C THR A 88 -31.07 -4.49 2.84
N VAL A 89 -29.98 -3.71 2.85
CA VAL A 89 -28.65 -4.19 2.45
C VAL A 89 -28.00 -4.87 3.65
N CYS A 90 -27.76 -6.17 3.55
CA CYS A 90 -27.14 -6.95 4.62
C CYS A 90 -25.64 -7.12 4.43
N THR A 91 -25.19 -7.11 3.18
CA THR A 91 -23.76 -7.15 2.81
C THR A 91 -23.63 -6.53 1.43
N PHE A 92 -22.61 -5.69 1.24
CA PHE A 92 -22.24 -5.16 -0.06
C PHE A 92 -20.71 -5.01 -0.12
N ASN A 93 -20.03 -6.16 -0.25
CA ASN A 93 -18.58 -6.21 -0.19
C ASN A 93 -17.98 -6.29 -1.58
N VAL A 94 -16.92 -5.51 -1.81
CA VAL A 94 -16.17 -5.51 -3.07
C VAL A 94 -14.71 -5.87 -2.85
N THR A 95 -14.11 -6.47 -3.87
CA THR A 95 -12.66 -6.64 -3.97
C THR A 95 -12.19 -6.02 -5.30
N THR A 96 -11.11 -5.23 -5.27
CA THR A 96 -10.60 -4.53 -6.46
C THR A 96 -9.13 -4.85 -6.76
N ASN A 97 -8.75 -4.70 -8.03
CA ASN A 97 -7.34 -4.80 -8.45
C ASN A 97 -6.56 -3.50 -8.16
N ALA A 98 -5.32 -3.44 -8.65
CA ALA A 98 -4.40 -2.31 -8.47
C ALA A 98 -4.84 -0.99 -9.12
N VAL A 99 -5.88 -1.00 -9.95
CA VAL A 99 -6.45 0.21 -10.59
C VAL A 99 -7.90 0.46 -10.19
N GLY A 100 -8.46 -0.31 -9.25
CA GLY A 100 -9.85 -0.13 -8.77
C GLY A 100 -10.92 -0.86 -9.59
N GLU A 101 -10.54 -1.77 -10.50
CA GLU A 101 -11.52 -2.63 -11.19
C GLU A 101 -12.03 -3.73 -10.26
N LEU A 102 -13.32 -4.05 -10.38
CA LEU A 102 -13.96 -5.12 -9.61
C LEU A 102 -13.40 -6.49 -9.99
N LEU A 103 -12.83 -7.18 -9.01
CA LEU A 103 -12.43 -8.59 -9.09
C LEU A 103 -13.53 -9.52 -8.58
N SER A 104 -14.17 -9.14 -7.48
CA SER A 104 -15.28 -9.89 -6.89
C SER A 104 -16.23 -8.96 -6.15
N VAL A 105 -17.49 -9.39 -6.05
CA VAL A 105 -18.53 -8.70 -5.29
C VAL A 105 -19.37 -9.73 -4.55
N THR A 106 -19.68 -9.46 -3.29
CA THR A 106 -20.67 -10.20 -2.50
C THR A 106 -21.78 -9.24 -2.08
N ILE A 107 -23.00 -9.49 -2.55
CA ILE A 107 -24.18 -8.68 -2.27
C ILE A 107 -25.21 -9.57 -1.61
N ASN A 108 -25.78 -9.16 -0.47
CA ASN A 108 -26.91 -9.83 0.18
C ASN A 108 -28.02 -8.79 0.40
N LEU A 109 -29.10 -8.94 -0.36
CA LEU A 109 -30.25 -8.03 -0.34
C LEU A 109 -31.48 -8.72 0.21
N ARG A 110 -32.22 -8.01 1.05
CA ARG A 110 -33.45 -8.49 1.69
C ARG A 110 -34.57 -7.51 1.46
N GLU A 111 -35.80 -7.99 1.38
CA GLU A 111 -36.96 -7.12 1.19
C GLU A 111 -37.11 -6.08 2.31
N ALA A 112 -37.40 -4.83 1.94
CA ALA A 112 -37.81 -3.77 2.86
C ALA A 112 -39.15 -3.13 2.43
N PRO A 113 -40.06 -2.82 3.38
CA PRO A 113 -39.94 -3.10 4.81
C PRO A 113 -39.93 -4.60 5.11
N THR A 114 -39.21 -5.02 6.16
CA THR A 114 -39.11 -6.44 6.53
C THR A 114 -40.51 -7.00 6.79
N PRO A 115 -40.89 -8.11 6.13
CA PRO A 115 -42.18 -8.75 6.39
C PRO A 115 -42.28 -9.23 7.84
N ALA A 116 -43.51 -9.36 8.34
CA ALA A 116 -43.72 -9.92 9.69
C ALA A 116 -43.20 -11.36 9.77
N VAL A 117 -42.68 -11.76 10.93
CA VAL A 117 -42.10 -13.09 11.16
C VAL A 117 -43.03 -14.20 10.64
N GLY A 118 -42.47 -15.11 9.83
CA GLY A 118 -43.19 -16.22 9.21
C GLY A 118 -43.96 -15.88 7.93
N GLN A 119 -44.05 -14.60 7.53
CA GLN A 119 -44.53 -14.21 6.20
C GLN A 119 -43.43 -14.39 5.15
N SER A 120 -43.79 -14.54 3.88
CA SER A 120 -42.80 -14.64 2.81
C SER A 120 -41.95 -13.37 2.74
N GLN A 121 -40.62 -13.55 2.76
CA GLN A 121 -39.61 -12.53 2.53
C GLN A 121 -38.77 -12.96 1.34
N GLN A 122 -38.57 -12.00 0.45
CA GLN A 122 -37.82 -12.20 -0.77
C GLN A 122 -36.31 -11.92 -0.51
N VAL A 123 -35.42 -12.66 -1.19
CA VAL A 123 -33.95 -12.53 -1.08
C VAL A 123 -33.29 -12.40 -2.46
N LEU A 124 -32.16 -11.70 -2.52
CA LEU A 124 -31.26 -11.69 -3.68
C LEU A 124 -29.83 -11.65 -3.16
N ASP A 125 -29.08 -12.73 -3.46
CA ASP A 125 -27.69 -12.91 -3.08
C ASP A 125 -26.83 -13.07 -4.35
N ILE A 126 -25.78 -12.26 -4.47
CA ILE A 126 -24.74 -12.39 -5.50
C ILE A 126 -23.46 -12.72 -4.75
N GLY A 127 -22.79 -13.81 -5.13
CA GLY A 127 -21.50 -14.20 -4.58
C GLY A 127 -20.54 -14.71 -5.66
N ALA A 128 -19.32 -15.04 -5.25
CA ALA A 128 -18.27 -15.48 -6.18
C ALA A 128 -18.62 -16.79 -6.92
N ASN A 129 -19.39 -17.68 -6.28
CA ASN A 129 -19.69 -19.02 -6.81
C ASN A 129 -21.17 -19.27 -7.05
N VAL A 130 -22.05 -18.47 -6.44
CA VAL A 130 -23.50 -18.69 -6.49
C VAL A 130 -24.20 -17.35 -6.59
N ASN A 131 -25.14 -17.25 -7.53
CA ASN A 131 -26.21 -16.27 -7.48
C ASN A 131 -27.47 -16.98 -7.01
N LEU A 132 -28.15 -16.43 -6.02
CA LEU A 132 -29.32 -17.05 -5.41
C LEU A 132 -30.42 -16.01 -5.25
N VAL A 133 -31.62 -16.35 -5.71
CA VAL A 133 -32.82 -15.54 -5.51
C VAL A 133 -33.93 -16.43 -5.04
N GLY A 134 -34.88 -15.88 -4.29
CA GLY A 134 -35.97 -16.72 -3.80
C GLY A 134 -36.77 -16.07 -2.70
N SER A 135 -37.57 -16.90 -2.04
CA SER A 135 -38.40 -16.48 -0.93
C SER A 135 -38.51 -17.57 0.13
N GLY A 136 -38.61 -17.14 1.39
CA GLY A 136 -38.86 -18.02 2.53
C GLY A 136 -39.48 -17.25 3.69
N PRO A 137 -39.78 -17.90 4.82
CA PRO A 137 -40.37 -17.23 5.97
C PRO A 137 -39.41 -16.21 6.59
N ALA A 138 -39.89 -14.98 6.76
CA ALA A 138 -39.17 -13.87 7.36
C ALA A 138 -38.80 -14.16 8.82
N ASN A 139 -37.63 -13.69 9.21
CA ASN A 139 -37.15 -13.74 10.59
C ASN A 139 -37.31 -12.38 11.28
N THR A 140 -36.99 -12.32 12.58
CA THR A 140 -36.99 -11.06 13.34
C THR A 140 -35.92 -10.08 12.84
N ASP A 141 -34.76 -10.61 12.46
CA ASP A 141 -33.68 -9.87 11.82
C ASP A 141 -33.75 -10.11 10.30
N PRO A 142 -33.95 -9.05 9.47
CA PRO A 142 -34.00 -9.20 8.02
C PRO A 142 -32.74 -9.85 7.44
N CYS A 143 -31.57 -9.69 8.07
CA CYS A 143 -30.29 -10.16 7.57
C CYS A 143 -29.88 -11.54 8.06
N SER A 144 -30.71 -12.19 8.86
CA SER A 144 -30.48 -13.59 9.24
C SER A 144 -30.68 -14.54 8.05
N THR A 145 -30.08 -15.73 8.13
CA THR A 145 -30.26 -16.76 7.11
C THR A 145 -31.72 -17.20 7.01
N ILE A 146 -32.26 -17.21 5.79
CA ILE A 146 -33.62 -17.65 5.48
C ILE A 146 -33.54 -18.99 4.76
N VAL A 147 -34.36 -19.95 5.19
CA VAL A 147 -34.57 -21.19 4.43
C VAL A 147 -35.52 -20.86 3.29
N LEU A 148 -35.09 -21.05 2.05
CA LEU A 148 -35.90 -20.71 0.88
C LEU A 148 -36.89 -21.84 0.57
N ASP A 149 -38.17 -21.48 0.45
CA ASP A 149 -39.24 -22.38 0.02
C ASP A 149 -39.29 -22.51 -1.52
N LEU A 150 -38.98 -21.42 -2.21
CA LEU A 150 -38.89 -21.30 -3.67
C LEU A 150 -37.65 -20.50 -4.00
N TYR A 151 -36.83 -20.98 -4.94
CA TYR A 151 -35.59 -20.30 -5.31
C TYR A 151 -35.18 -20.57 -6.75
N ALA A 152 -34.28 -19.73 -7.22
CA ALA A 152 -33.52 -19.96 -8.42
C ALA A 152 -32.05 -19.65 -8.16
N GLU A 153 -31.15 -20.41 -8.78
CA GLU A 153 -29.72 -20.27 -8.57
C GLU A 153 -28.90 -20.54 -9.82
N SER A 154 -27.70 -19.99 -9.85
CA SER A 154 -26.68 -20.28 -10.86
C SER A 154 -25.31 -20.45 -10.21
N TYR A 155 -24.50 -21.39 -10.70
CA TYR A 155 -23.19 -21.74 -10.11
C TYR A 155 -21.99 -21.02 -10.74
N ASN A 156 -22.23 -20.01 -11.58
CA ASN A 156 -21.17 -19.21 -12.19
C ASN A 156 -21.30 -17.74 -11.78
N PRO A 157 -20.19 -17.03 -11.56
CA PRO A 157 -20.22 -15.59 -11.38
C PRO A 157 -20.71 -14.92 -12.67
N GLY A 158 -21.40 -13.79 -12.51
CA GLY A 158 -21.70 -12.91 -13.63
C GLY A 158 -20.51 -12.04 -14.05
N ILE A 159 -20.77 -11.16 -15.01
CA ILE A 159 -19.79 -10.21 -15.53
C ILE A 159 -20.11 -8.84 -14.94
N TRP A 160 -19.09 -8.19 -14.37
CA TRP A 160 -19.13 -6.79 -13.98
C TRP A 160 -18.55 -5.90 -15.07
N GLN A 161 -19.17 -4.74 -15.27
CA GLN A 161 -18.69 -3.69 -16.16
C GLN A 161 -18.77 -2.35 -15.43
N SER A 162 -17.78 -1.48 -15.65
CA SER A 162 -17.79 -0.11 -15.12
C SER A 162 -17.80 0.91 -16.25
N ASP A 163 -18.39 2.08 -16.02
CA ASP A 163 -18.23 3.25 -16.87
C ASP A 163 -16.91 4.01 -16.58
N VAL A 164 -16.21 3.63 -15.51
CA VAL A 164 -14.87 4.11 -15.17
C VAL A 164 -13.88 3.45 -16.12
N VAL A 165 -13.26 4.24 -16.99
CA VAL A 165 -12.20 3.76 -17.88
C VAL A 165 -10.87 3.83 -17.15
N VAL A 166 -10.37 2.68 -16.74
CA VAL A 166 -8.98 2.52 -16.31
C VAL A 166 -8.20 1.72 -17.36
N THR A 167 -6.93 2.04 -17.52
CA THR A 167 -6.03 1.29 -18.39
C THR A 167 -5.03 0.59 -17.47
N PRO A 168 -5.17 -0.73 -17.25
CA PRO A 168 -4.24 -1.46 -16.41
C PRO A 168 -2.84 -1.39 -17.03
N VAL A 169 -1.84 -1.11 -16.18
CA VAL A 169 -0.43 -1.08 -16.57
C VAL A 169 0.27 -2.16 -15.76
N THR A 170 0.66 -3.23 -16.45
CA THR A 170 1.39 -4.34 -15.83
C THR A 170 2.63 -3.80 -15.11
N THR A 171 2.64 -3.96 -13.79
CA THR A 171 3.74 -3.56 -12.92
C THR A 171 4.32 -4.79 -12.27
N ARG A 172 5.65 -4.92 -12.36
CA ARG A 172 6.39 -6.09 -11.87
C ARG A 172 7.27 -5.71 -10.69
N TYR A 173 7.23 -6.57 -9.67
CA TYR A 173 8.10 -6.52 -8.51
C TYR A 173 8.95 -7.79 -8.48
N ASP A 174 10.27 -7.64 -8.55
CA ASP A 174 11.21 -8.75 -8.48
C ASP A 174 11.69 -8.96 -7.04
N PHE A 175 11.70 -10.21 -6.61
CA PHE A 175 12.20 -10.67 -5.32
C PHE A 175 13.53 -11.39 -5.49
N LEU A 176 14.53 -10.95 -4.72
CA LEU A 176 15.84 -11.58 -4.57
C LEU A 176 16.03 -11.95 -3.10
N GLY A 177 15.89 -13.23 -2.78
CA GLY A 177 16.00 -13.76 -1.42
C GLY A 177 17.44 -13.83 -0.94
N ALA A 178 17.61 -13.85 0.38
CA ALA A 178 18.92 -14.02 0.99
C ALA A 178 19.43 -15.46 0.78
N PRO A 179 20.75 -15.67 0.65
CA PRO A 179 21.30 -17.02 0.62
C PRO A 179 20.96 -17.79 1.91
N PHE A 180 20.58 -19.05 1.78
CA PHE A 180 20.26 -19.93 2.91
C PHE A 180 21.50 -20.15 3.77
N THR A 181 21.34 -19.96 5.08
CA THR A 181 22.36 -20.24 6.10
C THR A 181 22.25 -21.65 6.68
N THR A 182 21.05 -22.23 6.59
CA THR A 182 20.74 -23.61 7.00
C THR A 182 20.02 -24.30 5.86
N ALA A 183 20.39 -25.54 5.54
CA ALA A 183 19.80 -26.29 4.44
C ALA A 183 19.95 -27.80 4.67
N ASP A 184 18.84 -28.51 4.61
CA ASP A 184 18.77 -29.96 4.45
C ASP A 184 18.75 -30.34 2.97
N LEU A 185 19.23 -31.54 2.63
CA LEU A 185 19.09 -32.06 1.27
C LEU A 185 17.61 -32.08 0.85
N PRO A 186 17.28 -31.66 -0.39
CA PRO A 186 18.18 -31.45 -1.52
C PRO A 186 18.80 -30.04 -1.64
N TYR A 187 18.51 -29.12 -0.72
CA TYR A 187 19.04 -27.77 -0.75
C TYR A 187 20.50 -27.71 -0.31
N SER A 188 21.19 -26.63 -0.69
CA SER A 188 22.55 -26.32 -0.26
C SER A 188 22.63 -24.94 0.41
N VAL A 189 23.54 -24.81 1.37
CA VAL A 189 23.91 -23.49 1.92
C VAL A 189 24.43 -22.62 0.78
N GLY A 190 23.88 -21.41 0.65
CA GLY A 190 24.15 -20.50 -0.46
C GLY A 190 23.10 -20.48 -1.57
N ASP A 191 22.19 -21.47 -1.63
CA ASP A 191 21.00 -21.38 -2.48
C ASP A 191 20.08 -20.24 -1.98
N SER A 192 19.13 -19.78 -2.80
CA SER A 192 18.22 -18.68 -2.44
C SER A 192 16.89 -18.80 -3.17
N VAL A 193 15.86 -18.16 -2.62
CA VAL A 193 14.58 -17.97 -3.31
C VAL A 193 14.66 -16.74 -4.21
N ASN A 194 14.25 -16.86 -5.46
CA ASN A 194 14.17 -15.75 -6.40
C ASN A 194 12.83 -15.79 -7.11
N GLY A 195 12.26 -14.63 -7.39
CA GLY A 195 10.95 -14.59 -8.04
C GLY A 195 10.45 -13.22 -8.42
N TYR A 196 9.18 -13.15 -8.76
CA TYR A 196 8.47 -11.90 -9.01
C TYR A 196 6.97 -12.06 -8.80
N ILE A 197 6.29 -10.93 -8.69
CA ILE A 197 4.84 -10.78 -8.87
C ILE A 197 4.55 -9.75 -9.96
N GLU A 198 3.41 -9.88 -10.62
CA GLU A 198 2.83 -8.90 -11.54
C GLU A 198 1.46 -8.46 -11.04
N LEU A 199 1.17 -7.17 -11.23
CA LEU A 199 -0.06 -6.48 -10.85
C LEU A 199 -0.54 -5.62 -12.03
N ASP A 200 -1.82 -5.28 -12.08
CA ASP A 200 -2.41 -4.38 -13.09
C ASP A 200 -2.14 -2.87 -12.85
N GLY A 201 -1.20 -2.56 -11.95
CA GLY A 201 -0.78 -1.22 -11.57
C GLY A 201 0.27 -1.28 -10.46
N PRO A 202 0.98 -0.18 -10.17
CA PRO A 202 1.88 -0.15 -9.02
C PRO A 202 1.10 -0.27 -7.71
N LEU A 203 1.75 -0.83 -6.69
CA LEU A 203 1.25 -0.77 -5.32
C LEU A 203 1.10 0.69 -4.89
N LEU A 204 0.08 0.95 -4.06
CA LEU A 204 -0.11 2.27 -3.49
C LEU A 204 1.04 2.61 -2.52
N PRO A 205 1.41 3.89 -2.38
CA PRO A 205 2.30 4.33 -1.32
C PRO A 205 1.77 3.99 0.08
N PHE A 206 2.66 3.70 1.01
CA PHE A 206 2.36 3.56 2.45
C PHE A 206 1.24 2.57 2.81
N MET A 207 1.14 1.48 2.06
CA MET A 207 0.31 0.34 2.47
C MET A 207 0.90 -0.28 3.74
N ILE A 208 0.06 -0.74 4.66
CA ILE A 208 0.50 -1.41 5.91
C ILE A 208 -0.17 -2.76 5.99
N ASN A 209 0.60 -3.85 5.91
CA ASN A 209 0.12 -5.23 5.99
C ASN A 209 -1.08 -5.52 5.07
N GLN A 210 -1.12 -4.89 3.91
CA GLN A 210 -2.24 -5.00 2.99
C GLN A 210 -2.20 -6.36 2.30
N ASN A 211 -3.29 -7.12 2.35
CA ASN A 211 -3.43 -8.31 1.53
C ASN A 211 -3.58 -7.89 0.06
N ILE A 212 -2.66 -8.34 -0.78
CA ILE A 212 -2.67 -8.07 -2.21
C ILE A 212 -2.92 -9.32 -3.05
N GLU A 213 -3.13 -10.49 -2.43
CA GLU A 213 -3.39 -11.75 -3.12
C GLU A 213 -4.42 -11.60 -4.26
N PRO A 214 -5.60 -10.98 -4.06
CA PRO A 214 -6.58 -10.89 -5.14
C PRO A 214 -6.11 -10.07 -6.33
N ALA A 215 -5.22 -9.10 -6.11
CA ALA A 215 -4.73 -8.20 -7.14
C ALA A 215 -3.54 -8.77 -7.96
N ILE A 216 -2.97 -9.91 -7.54
CA ILE A 216 -1.86 -10.57 -8.24
C ILE A 216 -2.38 -11.18 -9.55
N THR A 217 -1.82 -10.72 -10.68
CA THR A 217 -2.18 -11.23 -12.00
C THR A 217 -1.29 -12.39 -12.44
N ASP A 218 -0.02 -12.38 -12.02
CA ASP A 218 0.90 -13.50 -12.19
C ASP A 218 1.97 -13.49 -11.08
N PHE A 219 2.60 -14.63 -10.85
CA PHE A 219 3.79 -14.73 -10.02
C PHE A 219 4.68 -15.90 -10.43
N ARG A 220 5.97 -15.79 -10.11
CA ARG A 220 6.87 -16.92 -10.21
C ARG A 220 7.93 -16.88 -9.12
N PHE A 221 8.08 -17.95 -8.36
CA PHE A 221 9.19 -18.12 -7.42
C PHE A 221 9.96 -19.40 -7.69
N SER A 222 11.26 -19.42 -7.42
CA SER A 222 12.08 -20.62 -7.45
C SER A 222 13.11 -20.58 -6.33
N ASP A 223 13.28 -21.72 -5.66
CA ASP A 223 14.26 -21.95 -4.62
C ASP A 223 15.48 -22.76 -5.13
N GLY A 224 15.61 -22.87 -6.47
CA GLY A 224 16.64 -23.68 -7.13
C GLY A 224 16.26 -25.16 -7.32
N ILE A 225 15.28 -25.67 -6.57
CA ILE A 225 14.79 -27.05 -6.66
C ILE A 225 13.41 -27.08 -7.31
N GLN A 226 12.49 -26.27 -6.81
CA GLN A 226 11.11 -26.15 -7.24
C GLN A 226 10.83 -24.80 -7.89
N ASN A 227 9.75 -24.76 -8.68
CA ASN A 227 9.19 -23.53 -9.24
C ASN A 227 7.73 -23.42 -8.79
N ARG A 228 7.33 -22.22 -8.37
CA ARG A 228 5.98 -21.84 -7.98
C ARG A 228 5.40 -20.89 -9.01
N SER A 229 4.15 -21.11 -9.39
CA SER A 229 3.36 -20.25 -10.27
C SER A 229 1.86 -20.44 -9.95
N PRO A 230 0.96 -19.58 -10.47
CA PRO A 230 -0.48 -19.70 -10.23
C PRO A 230 -1.07 -21.08 -10.55
N ASN A 231 -0.44 -21.85 -11.43
CA ASN A 231 -0.94 -23.15 -11.88
C ASN A 231 -0.58 -24.33 -10.96
N ASN A 232 0.40 -24.17 -10.07
CA ASN A 232 0.90 -25.26 -9.21
C ASN A 232 1.04 -24.84 -7.74
N THR A 233 0.53 -23.67 -7.39
CA THR A 233 0.67 -23.09 -6.07
C THR A 233 -0.65 -22.49 -5.60
N PHE A 234 -1.01 -22.77 -4.35
CA PHE A 234 -2.04 -22.07 -3.61
C PHE A 234 -1.40 -20.96 -2.77
N VAL A 235 -1.99 -19.77 -2.80
CA VAL A 235 -1.53 -18.63 -1.99
C VAL A 235 -2.29 -18.67 -0.66
N CYS A 236 -1.56 -18.88 0.43
CA CYS A 236 -2.14 -18.90 1.78
C CYS A 236 -2.11 -17.55 2.47
N GLY A 237 -1.26 -16.65 1.98
CA GLY A 237 -1.17 -15.27 2.43
C GLY A 237 -0.18 -14.52 1.56
N PHE A 238 -0.55 -13.31 1.16
CA PHE A 238 0.32 -12.38 0.47
C PHE A 238 0.05 -10.96 0.97
N THR A 239 0.67 -10.59 2.07
CA THR A 239 0.59 -9.23 2.61
C THR A 239 1.87 -8.46 2.33
N VAL A 240 1.72 -7.16 2.06
CA VAL A 240 2.85 -6.25 1.84
C VAL A 240 2.63 -4.94 2.59
N SER A 241 3.73 -4.32 2.98
CA SER A 241 3.79 -2.90 3.33
C SER A 241 4.69 -2.19 2.34
N THR A 242 4.37 -0.93 2.01
CA THR A 242 5.08 -0.17 0.99
C THR A 242 5.64 1.16 1.47
N ASP A 243 6.68 1.65 0.80
CA ASP A 243 7.22 2.99 1.02
C ASP A 243 6.41 4.08 0.26
N ALA A 244 6.96 5.30 0.23
CA ALA A 244 6.34 6.47 -0.37
C ALA A 244 6.08 6.39 -1.89
N VAL A 245 6.70 5.43 -2.60
CA VAL A 245 6.51 5.25 -4.05
C VAL A 245 5.94 3.88 -4.40
N GLY A 246 5.53 3.11 -3.39
CA GLY A 246 4.97 1.78 -3.59
C GLY A 246 6.02 0.67 -3.72
N ASN A 247 7.28 0.87 -3.31
CA ASN A 247 8.22 -0.25 -3.17
C ASN A 247 7.83 -1.09 -1.95
N ILE A 248 7.95 -2.42 -2.05
CA ILE A 248 7.70 -3.34 -0.94
C ILE A 248 8.85 -3.24 0.06
N ILE A 249 8.53 -2.94 1.32
CA ILE A 249 9.49 -2.79 2.43
C ILE A 249 9.27 -3.79 3.57
N ASP A 250 8.08 -4.38 3.64
CA ASP A 250 7.75 -5.48 4.54
C ASP A 250 6.77 -6.42 3.83
N TRP A 251 6.82 -7.71 4.15
CA TRP A 251 6.01 -8.73 3.48
C TRP A 251 5.81 -9.98 4.32
N VAL A 252 4.70 -10.66 4.05
CA VAL A 252 4.48 -12.05 4.41
C VAL A 252 3.91 -12.77 3.20
N VAL A 253 4.67 -13.72 2.66
CA VAL A 253 4.29 -14.54 1.49
C VAL A 253 4.29 -15.99 1.90
N ASN A 254 3.14 -16.66 1.81
CA ASN A 254 2.97 -18.06 2.20
C ASN A 254 2.39 -18.83 1.02
N LEU A 255 3.19 -19.70 0.42
CA LEU A 255 2.85 -20.46 -0.77
C LEU A 255 2.87 -21.96 -0.47
N ARG A 256 1.85 -22.67 -0.97
CA ARG A 256 1.70 -24.12 -0.77
C ARG A 256 1.49 -24.82 -2.09
N GLU A 257 1.99 -26.05 -2.20
CA GLU A 257 1.84 -26.87 -3.41
C GLU A 257 0.38 -27.24 -3.68
N ILE A 258 -0.01 -27.16 -4.96
CA ILE A 258 -1.23 -27.79 -5.48
C ILE A 258 -0.92 -28.69 -6.69
N PRO A 259 -1.68 -29.78 -6.89
CA PRO A 259 -2.79 -30.26 -6.05
C PRO A 259 -2.33 -30.66 -4.64
N LEU A 260 -3.18 -30.46 -3.63
CA LEU A 260 -2.88 -30.84 -2.25
C LEU A 260 -2.49 -32.33 -2.20
N PRO A 261 -1.28 -32.67 -1.72
CA PRO A 261 -0.89 -34.07 -1.53
C PRO A 261 -1.82 -34.78 -0.53
N ASN A 262 -1.85 -36.12 -0.56
CA ASN A 262 -2.68 -36.83 0.42
C ASN A 262 -2.21 -36.52 1.85
N PHE A 263 -3.13 -36.56 2.80
CA PHE A 263 -2.82 -36.32 4.20
C PHE A 263 -1.62 -37.16 4.67
N GLY A 264 -0.59 -36.48 5.17
CA GLY A 264 0.67 -37.09 5.62
C GLY A 264 1.75 -37.26 4.56
N ASP A 265 1.44 -37.16 3.26
CA ASP A 265 2.44 -37.13 2.19
C ASP A 265 3.21 -35.80 2.20
N PRO A 266 4.46 -35.73 1.70
CA PRO A 266 5.20 -34.48 1.66
C PRO A 266 4.51 -33.41 0.79
N GLN A 267 4.19 -32.27 1.38
CA GLN A 267 3.75 -31.04 0.71
C GLN A 267 4.88 -30.02 0.74
N GLN A 268 5.14 -29.38 -0.40
CA GLN A 268 6.14 -28.33 -0.48
C GLN A 268 5.59 -26.98 -0.02
N ALA A 269 6.35 -26.23 0.76
CA ALA A 269 6.04 -24.87 1.20
C ALA A 269 7.16 -23.87 0.83
N LEU A 270 6.75 -22.61 0.71
CA LEU A 270 7.63 -21.45 0.64
C LEU A 270 6.99 -20.36 1.51
N ASP A 271 7.73 -19.91 2.51
CA ASP A 271 7.34 -18.89 3.49
C ASP A 271 8.42 -17.80 3.51
N LEU A 272 8.08 -16.61 3.04
CA LEU A 272 8.98 -15.45 3.00
C LEU A 272 8.43 -14.35 3.89
N THR A 273 9.29 -13.80 4.72
CA THR A 273 9.02 -12.60 5.51
C THR A 273 10.17 -11.62 5.39
N SER A 274 9.98 -10.39 5.87
CA SER A 274 11.07 -9.40 5.98
C SER A 274 12.20 -9.82 6.93
N SER A 275 12.07 -10.90 7.69
CA SER A 275 13.11 -11.38 8.61
C SER A 275 13.56 -12.81 8.35
N MET A 276 12.87 -13.55 7.47
CA MET A 276 13.16 -14.95 7.23
C MET A 276 12.66 -15.40 5.85
N ASP A 277 13.56 -16.03 5.10
CA ASP A 277 13.19 -16.83 3.93
C ASP A 277 13.26 -18.30 4.32
N GLN A 278 12.18 -19.05 4.12
CA GLN A 278 12.09 -20.46 4.44
C GLN A 278 11.41 -21.25 3.32
N VAL A 279 12.02 -22.35 2.92
CA VAL A 279 11.45 -23.30 1.96
C VAL A 279 11.63 -24.72 2.46
N GLY A 280 10.80 -25.63 1.99
CA GLY A 280 10.93 -27.01 2.40
C GLY A 280 9.72 -27.87 2.11
N SER A 281 9.70 -29.03 2.77
CA SER A 281 8.56 -29.94 2.73
C SER A 281 8.28 -30.56 4.09
N GLY A 282 7.01 -30.87 4.33
CA GLY A 282 6.53 -31.56 5.51
C GLY A 282 5.21 -32.28 5.22
N PRO A 283 4.65 -33.02 6.18
CA PRO A 283 3.42 -33.80 5.96
C PRO A 283 2.23 -32.88 5.69
N ALA A 284 1.56 -33.10 4.56
CA ALA A 284 0.37 -32.36 4.13
C ALA A 284 -0.75 -32.44 5.18
N GLY A 285 -1.44 -31.33 5.40
CA GLY A 285 -2.60 -31.26 6.28
C GLY A 285 -3.91 -31.63 5.59
N PHE A 286 -5.03 -31.22 6.19
CA PHE A 286 -6.39 -31.50 5.69
C PHE A 286 -6.88 -30.54 4.59
N TYR A 287 -6.19 -29.42 4.40
CA TYR A 287 -6.46 -28.40 3.39
C TYR A 287 -5.14 -27.70 3.01
N GLU A 288 -5.13 -26.94 1.91
CA GLU A 288 -3.94 -26.39 1.26
C GLU A 288 -3.06 -25.57 2.22
N CYS A 289 -3.70 -24.77 3.08
CA CYS A 289 -3.06 -23.86 4.03
C CYS A 289 -3.01 -24.37 5.47
N ALA A 290 -3.23 -25.66 5.68
CA ALA A 290 -3.12 -26.23 7.02
C ALA A 290 -1.69 -26.04 7.55
N PRO A 291 -1.50 -25.64 8.82
CA PRO A 291 -0.16 -25.52 9.39
C PRO A 291 0.50 -26.90 9.46
N PHE A 292 1.76 -27.00 9.04
CA PHE A 292 2.59 -28.19 9.20
C PHE A 292 4.05 -27.82 9.48
N SER A 293 4.77 -28.73 10.13
CA SER A 293 6.21 -28.57 10.37
C SER A 293 7.00 -29.06 9.16
N LEU A 294 7.96 -28.27 8.70
CA LEU A 294 8.91 -28.70 7.67
C LEU A 294 9.84 -29.77 8.24
N SER A 295 9.86 -30.93 7.59
CA SER A 295 10.79 -32.03 7.89
C SER A 295 12.09 -31.95 7.09
N VAL A 296 12.04 -31.28 5.94
CA VAL A 296 13.20 -30.88 5.13
C VAL A 296 13.10 -29.37 4.98
N VAL A 297 14.14 -28.63 5.39
CA VAL A 297 14.08 -27.17 5.41
C VAL A 297 15.37 -26.54 4.89
N ALA A 298 15.21 -25.46 4.15
CA ALA A 298 16.28 -24.47 3.95
C ALA A 298 15.79 -23.10 4.37
N SER A 299 16.64 -22.33 5.04
CA SER A 299 16.26 -21.02 5.53
C SER A 299 17.42 -20.04 5.67
N SER A 300 17.06 -18.76 5.62
CA SER A 300 17.91 -17.63 5.97
C SER A 300 17.15 -16.76 6.97
N HIS A 301 17.82 -16.27 8.01
CA HIS A 301 17.27 -15.28 8.96
C HIS A 301 17.72 -13.87 8.61
N VAL A 302 17.82 -13.60 7.31
CA VAL A 302 18.15 -12.30 6.72
C VAL A 302 17.09 -12.02 5.68
N SER A 303 16.67 -10.75 5.59
CA SER A 303 15.69 -10.28 4.62
C SER A 303 16.17 -10.50 3.19
N GLY A 304 15.29 -11.01 2.33
CA GLY A 304 15.40 -10.78 0.89
C GLY A 304 15.26 -9.29 0.53
N THR A 305 15.20 -9.00 -0.76
CA THR A 305 14.97 -7.65 -1.27
C THR A 305 13.92 -7.68 -2.36
N TRP A 306 13.02 -6.70 -2.34
CA TRP A 306 12.12 -6.41 -3.44
C TRP A 306 12.66 -5.23 -4.24
N SER A 307 12.46 -5.28 -5.56
CA SER A 307 12.74 -4.16 -6.45
C SER A 307 11.62 -4.01 -7.46
N MET A 308 11.18 -2.78 -7.65
CA MET A 308 10.33 -2.42 -8.79
C MET A 308 11.18 -1.71 -9.84
N TYR A 309 10.88 -1.90 -11.11
CA TYR A 309 11.49 -1.10 -12.19
C TYR A 309 10.86 0.30 -12.25
N ALA A 310 11.02 1.11 -11.21
CA ALA A 310 10.67 2.53 -11.23
C ALA A 310 11.81 3.38 -10.67
N MET A 311 11.95 4.60 -11.19
CA MET A 311 13.02 5.52 -10.78
C MET A 311 12.71 6.11 -9.39
N ASN A 312 13.36 5.53 -8.37
CA ASN A 312 13.41 6.10 -7.01
C ASN A 312 14.17 7.43 -7.04
N ASN A 313 13.45 8.55 -6.96
CA ASN A 313 14.05 9.83 -6.61
C ASN A 313 13.83 10.04 -5.10
N PRO A 314 14.85 9.83 -4.24
CA PRO A 314 14.69 10.08 -2.81
C PRO A 314 14.20 11.50 -2.59
N THR A 315 13.33 11.70 -1.60
CA THR A 315 12.79 13.00 -1.23
C THR A 315 13.07 13.24 0.24
N SER A 316 13.68 14.38 0.55
CA SER A 316 13.99 14.77 1.92
C SER A 316 13.07 15.88 2.41
N TYR A 317 12.70 15.81 3.67
CA TYR A 317 11.92 16.82 4.38
C TYR A 317 12.72 17.33 5.56
N ASN A 318 12.80 18.64 5.72
CA ASN A 318 13.44 19.28 6.86
C ASN A 318 12.40 19.84 7.81
N TYR A 319 12.56 19.53 9.08
CA TYR A 319 11.82 20.11 10.18
C TYR A 319 12.62 21.25 10.81
N THR A 320 12.00 22.42 10.94
CA THR A 320 12.59 23.56 11.67
C THR A 320 11.67 23.98 12.80
N GLY A 321 12.00 23.51 14.01
CA GLY A 321 11.34 23.88 15.26
C GLY A 321 11.47 25.37 15.59
N SER A 322 10.46 25.88 16.29
CA SER A 322 10.55 27.18 16.95
C SER A 322 11.45 27.09 18.19
N GLU A 323 11.82 28.24 18.77
CA GLU A 323 12.59 28.28 20.02
C GLU A 323 11.82 27.64 21.18
N LEU A 324 12.48 26.77 21.93
CA LEU A 324 11.92 26.12 23.11
C LEU A 324 11.85 27.11 24.28
N THR A 325 10.63 27.43 24.72
CA THR A 325 10.37 28.51 25.68
C THR A 325 10.41 28.07 27.14
N THR A 326 10.06 26.81 27.40
CA THR A 326 10.15 26.20 28.73
C THR A 326 11.44 25.40 28.78
N GLN A 327 12.30 25.68 29.74
CA GLN A 327 13.60 25.00 29.88
C GLN A 327 13.83 24.66 31.35
N VAL A 328 14.08 23.38 31.61
CA VAL A 328 14.41 22.82 32.91
C VAL A 328 15.76 22.13 32.79
N GLY A 329 16.56 22.14 33.86
CA GLY A 329 17.81 21.39 33.92
C GLY A 329 18.88 21.86 32.93
N THR A 330 19.48 20.92 32.20
CA THR A 330 20.61 21.17 31.29
C THR A 330 20.23 22.07 30.11
N TYR A 331 18.95 22.10 29.72
CA TYR A 331 18.49 22.97 28.63
C TYR A 331 18.57 24.46 28.94
N GLN A 332 18.61 24.89 30.20
CA GLN A 332 18.68 26.31 30.58
C GLN A 332 19.99 27.01 30.14
N GLN A 333 21.02 26.25 29.76
CA GLN A 333 22.33 26.78 29.41
C GLN A 333 22.55 26.93 27.89
N GLN A 334 21.58 26.51 27.08
CA GLN A 334 21.71 26.50 25.63
C GLN A 334 21.18 27.80 25.02
N THR A 335 21.89 28.28 24.00
CA THR A 335 21.58 29.56 23.33
C THR A 335 20.80 29.37 22.03
N ASP A 336 20.76 28.16 21.49
CA ASP A 336 19.96 27.78 20.31
C ASP A 336 19.20 26.48 20.61
N ASN A 337 18.13 26.61 21.40
CA ASN A 337 17.26 25.51 21.78
C ASN A 337 16.11 25.39 20.79
N ARG A 338 16.39 24.81 19.63
CA ARG A 338 15.37 24.46 18.64
C ARG A 338 15.47 22.98 18.34
N LEU A 339 14.31 22.34 18.15
CA LEU A 339 14.28 21.00 17.59
C LEU A 339 14.46 21.12 16.06
N LEU A 340 15.55 20.60 15.55
CA LEU A 340 15.79 20.51 14.11
C LEU A 340 15.69 19.07 13.68
N GLY A 341 15.10 18.81 12.53
CA GLY A 341 14.95 17.46 12.02
C GLY A 341 15.11 17.37 10.51
N SER A 342 15.43 16.18 10.03
CA SER A 342 15.34 15.81 8.63
C SER A 342 14.95 14.35 8.51
N ILE A 343 14.12 14.04 7.52
CA ILE A 343 13.80 12.69 7.11
C ILE A 343 14.03 12.52 5.63
N SER A 344 14.34 11.30 5.18
CA SER A 344 14.36 10.93 3.77
C SER A 344 13.48 9.72 3.51
N LEU A 345 12.84 9.72 2.36
CA LEU A 345 11.96 8.68 1.84
C LEU A 345 12.38 8.36 0.40
N ASN A 346 11.97 7.21 -0.14
CA ASN A 346 12.18 6.86 -1.55
C ASN A 346 11.23 7.60 -2.53
N GLY A 347 10.68 8.73 -2.10
CA GLY A 347 9.84 9.63 -2.91
C GLY A 347 8.98 10.52 -2.03
N PRO A 348 8.15 11.40 -2.63
CA PRO A 348 7.34 12.34 -1.87
C PRO A 348 6.16 11.64 -1.17
N ILE A 349 5.69 12.22 -0.06
CA ILE A 349 4.48 11.79 0.64
C ILE A 349 3.27 12.20 -0.22
N PRO A 350 2.28 11.34 -0.46
CA PRO A 350 1.10 11.68 -1.25
C PRO A 350 0.38 12.91 -0.72
N PRO A 351 -0.27 13.69 -1.60
CA PRO A 351 -1.12 14.80 -1.19
C PRO A 351 -2.39 14.31 -0.48
N SER A 352 -2.94 15.16 0.38
CA SER A 352 -4.21 14.97 1.09
C SER A 352 -4.29 13.72 2.00
N VAL A 353 -3.17 13.24 2.53
CA VAL A 353 -3.19 12.15 3.51
C VAL A 353 -3.46 12.68 4.91
N ASN A 354 -4.15 11.90 5.75
CA ASN A 354 -4.43 12.26 7.14
C ASN A 354 -3.88 11.19 8.07
N ASN A 355 -3.03 11.59 9.03
CA ASN A 355 -2.44 10.73 10.05
C ASN A 355 -1.80 9.45 9.49
N LEU A 356 -1.06 9.58 8.39
CA LEU A 356 -0.34 8.51 7.72
C LEU A 356 0.92 8.16 8.52
N ASP A 357 1.02 6.93 9.02
CA ASP A 357 2.25 6.40 9.61
C ASP A 357 3.30 6.16 8.52
N ILE A 358 4.44 6.84 8.64
CA ILE A 358 5.56 6.75 7.70
C ILE A 358 6.79 6.04 8.29
N SER A 359 6.69 5.51 9.51
CA SER A 359 7.81 4.94 10.26
C SER A 359 8.61 3.89 9.48
N LEU A 360 7.91 2.96 8.81
CA LEU A 360 8.53 1.90 8.01
C LEU A 360 9.15 2.41 6.69
N ALA A 361 8.68 3.54 6.17
CA ALA A 361 9.11 4.07 4.88
C ALA A 361 10.37 4.95 4.95
N LEU A 362 10.83 5.30 6.16
CA LEU A 362 11.99 6.15 6.39
C LEU A 362 13.28 5.45 5.93
N THR A 363 14.00 6.10 5.01
CA THR A 363 15.35 5.67 4.61
C THR A 363 16.45 6.39 5.38
N ASP A 364 16.14 7.56 5.92
CA ASP A 364 16.99 8.31 6.84
C ASP A 364 16.13 9.13 7.80
N LEU A 365 16.64 9.34 9.01
CA LEU A 365 16.04 10.17 10.04
C LEU A 365 17.17 10.81 10.83
N THR A 366 17.08 12.12 11.07
CA THR A 366 17.97 12.84 11.97
C THR A 366 17.16 13.89 12.71
N PHE A 367 17.15 13.89 14.05
CA PHE A 367 16.58 14.97 14.87
C PHE A 367 17.58 15.41 15.93
N THR A 368 17.75 16.72 16.14
CA THR A 368 18.66 17.26 17.15
C THR A 368 18.02 18.37 17.95
N ASP A 369 18.32 18.40 19.24
CA ASP A 369 17.81 19.36 20.21
C ASP A 369 18.93 20.20 20.85
N SER A 370 20.07 20.34 20.14
CA SER A 370 21.34 20.94 20.58
C SER A 370 22.14 20.13 21.62
N ILE A 371 21.51 19.19 22.33
CA ILE A 371 22.18 18.34 23.33
C ILE A 371 22.52 16.98 22.73
N GLN A 372 21.60 16.36 22.00
CA GLN A 372 21.84 15.11 21.29
C GLN A 372 21.28 15.12 19.88
N THR A 373 21.63 14.06 19.14
CA THR A 373 21.13 13.78 17.81
C THR A 373 20.62 12.34 17.75
N ARG A 374 19.35 12.20 17.37
CA ARG A 374 18.65 10.94 17.14
C ARG A 374 18.66 10.62 15.65
N THR A 375 18.97 9.38 15.32
CA THR A 375 18.96 8.81 13.96
C THR A 375 18.22 7.48 13.94
N LEU A 376 17.94 6.92 12.75
CA LEU A 376 17.35 5.57 12.64
C LEU A 376 18.16 4.49 13.39
N GLY A 377 19.48 4.65 13.49
CA GLY A 377 20.36 3.65 14.11
C GLY A 377 20.50 3.73 15.63
N ASN A 378 19.95 4.77 16.28
CA ASN A 378 20.04 4.96 17.74
C ASN A 378 18.70 5.36 18.38
N SER A 379 17.60 5.10 17.67
CA SER A 379 16.26 5.46 18.10
C SER A 379 15.27 4.33 17.86
N VAL A 380 14.36 4.15 18.81
CA VAL A 380 13.09 3.44 18.57
C VAL A 380 12.06 4.50 18.14
N ILE A 381 11.44 4.27 16.97
CA ILE A 381 10.31 5.07 16.50
C ILE A 381 9.05 4.47 17.11
N CYS A 382 8.49 5.15 18.12
CA CYS A 382 7.27 4.70 18.79
C CYS A 382 6.01 5.17 18.05
N GLU A 383 6.11 6.32 17.38
CA GLU A 383 5.08 6.87 16.50
C GLU A 383 5.74 7.82 15.51
N PHE A 384 5.38 7.74 14.23
CA PHE A 384 5.73 8.75 13.25
C PHE A 384 4.62 8.86 12.21
N SER A 385 3.62 9.71 12.49
CA SER A 385 2.53 9.98 11.57
C SER A 385 2.56 11.40 11.03
N VAL A 386 2.03 11.60 9.82
CA VAL A 386 1.94 12.90 9.15
C VAL A 386 0.58 13.08 8.46
N SER A 387 0.13 14.32 8.33
CA SER A 387 -0.95 14.70 7.41
C SER A 387 -0.41 15.70 6.39
N THR A 388 -0.87 15.62 5.15
CA THR A 388 -0.45 16.52 4.07
C THR A 388 -1.62 17.32 3.49
N ASN A 389 -1.33 18.50 2.95
CA ASN A 389 -2.28 19.25 2.15
C ASN A 389 -2.38 18.71 0.71
N VAL A 390 -3.19 19.37 -0.12
CA VAL A 390 -3.39 18.95 -1.53
C VAL A 390 -2.13 19.10 -2.41
N GLN A 391 -1.08 19.77 -1.92
CA GLN A 391 0.22 19.89 -2.56
C GLN A 391 1.24 18.85 -2.05
N GLY A 392 0.90 18.03 -1.05
CA GLY A 392 1.83 17.07 -0.44
C GLY A 392 2.74 17.67 0.65
N GLU A 393 2.50 18.91 1.09
CA GLU A 393 3.24 19.52 2.18
C GLU A 393 2.71 19.00 3.53
N ILE A 394 3.61 18.65 4.46
CA ILE A 394 3.25 18.21 5.81
C ILE A 394 2.65 19.39 6.60
N ILE A 395 1.40 19.24 7.03
CA ILE A 395 0.64 20.27 7.77
C ILE A 395 0.30 19.84 9.20
N ASP A 396 0.40 18.55 9.51
CA ASP A 396 0.18 17.98 10.83
C ASP A 396 1.11 16.76 10.99
N TRP A 397 1.52 16.46 12.22
CA TRP A 397 2.38 15.32 12.51
C TRP A 397 2.31 14.91 13.97
N THR A 398 2.71 13.67 14.23
CA THR A 398 3.06 13.17 15.56
C THR A 398 4.36 12.37 15.44
N ILE A 399 5.35 12.73 16.24
CA ILE A 399 6.66 12.11 16.30
C ILE A 399 6.94 11.74 17.75
N LEU A 400 7.20 10.47 17.98
CA LEU A 400 7.60 9.93 19.27
C LEU A 400 8.86 9.09 19.09
N LEU A 401 10.02 9.69 19.39
CA LEU A 401 11.31 9.02 19.32
C LEU A 401 11.84 8.75 20.73
N ARG A 402 12.43 7.57 20.88
CA ARG A 402 13.00 7.09 22.15
C ARG A 402 14.40 6.55 21.89
N GLU A 403 15.26 6.62 22.89
CA GLU A 403 16.63 6.12 22.78
C GLU A 403 16.69 4.61 22.56
N ASP A 404 17.55 4.19 21.61
CA ASP A 404 17.94 2.80 21.37
C ASP A 404 19.48 2.65 21.39
N PRO A 405 20.05 1.63 22.06
CA PRO A 405 19.37 0.61 22.87
C PRO A 405 18.68 1.20 24.11
N LEU A 406 17.62 0.53 24.59
CA LEU A 406 16.93 0.90 25.83
C LEU A 406 17.93 1.03 26.99
N PRO A 407 18.02 2.21 27.67
CA PRO A 407 18.88 2.37 28.83
C PRO A 407 18.54 1.40 29.97
N ALA A 408 19.50 1.16 30.87
CA ALA A 408 19.26 0.29 32.02
C ALA A 408 18.24 0.92 32.98
N ALA A 409 17.50 0.09 33.73
CA ALA A 409 16.48 0.56 34.66
C ALA A 409 17.03 1.67 35.61
N ASN A 410 16.29 2.78 35.69
CA ASN A 410 16.61 4.02 36.41
C ASN A 410 17.65 4.95 35.76
N ASP A 411 18.27 4.57 34.64
CA ASP A 411 19.06 5.51 33.85
C ASP A 411 18.13 6.47 33.08
N PRO A 412 18.56 7.71 32.82
CA PRO A 412 17.81 8.64 32.00
C PRO A 412 17.73 8.14 30.56
N GLN A 413 16.52 8.14 30.00
CA GLN A 413 16.24 7.88 28.59
C GLN A 413 15.92 9.20 27.90
N GLN A 414 16.54 9.46 26.75
CA GLN A 414 16.16 10.63 25.96
C GLN A 414 14.84 10.40 25.20
N SER A 415 14.10 11.50 25.06
CA SER A 415 12.78 11.59 24.45
C SER A 415 12.75 12.75 23.45
N ILE A 416 12.18 12.52 22.27
CA ILE A 416 11.71 13.59 21.37
C ILE A 416 10.23 13.35 21.09
N ASP A 417 9.41 14.30 21.51
CA ASP A 417 7.95 14.24 21.48
C ASP A 417 7.50 15.51 20.74
N SER A 418 7.17 15.40 19.46
CA SER A 418 6.79 16.53 18.60
C SER A 418 5.47 16.28 17.91
N ASN A 419 4.56 17.26 17.94
CA ASN A 419 3.32 17.26 17.18
C ASN A 419 2.95 18.69 16.75
N SER A 420 1.83 18.85 16.04
CA SER A 420 1.35 20.17 15.56
C SER A 420 0.93 21.17 16.64
N SER A 421 0.99 20.79 17.92
CA SER A 421 0.75 21.68 19.08
C SER A 421 1.90 21.77 20.09
N LEU A 422 2.91 20.89 20.01
CA LEU A 422 3.94 20.77 21.03
C LEU A 422 5.25 20.25 20.42
N ASP A 423 6.35 20.94 20.69
CA ASP A 423 7.68 20.36 20.66
C ASP A 423 8.14 20.15 22.09
N GLN A 424 8.54 18.93 22.44
CA GLN A 424 9.13 18.59 23.73
C GLN A 424 10.29 17.62 23.54
N VAL A 425 11.40 17.93 24.20
CA VAL A 425 12.63 17.14 24.18
C VAL A 425 13.16 17.04 25.61
N GLY A 426 13.79 15.92 25.97
CA GLY A 426 14.37 15.83 27.30
C GLY A 426 14.72 14.42 27.74
N PHE A 427 14.95 14.29 29.04
CA PHE A 427 15.33 13.06 29.73
C PHE A 427 14.28 12.70 30.78
N GLY A 428 13.80 11.47 30.71
CA GLY A 428 12.92 10.85 31.71
C GLY A 428 13.54 9.59 32.29
N THR A 429 13.03 9.12 33.42
CA THR A 429 13.38 7.79 33.93
C THR A 429 12.85 6.73 32.97
N VAL A 430 13.73 5.83 32.50
CA VAL A 430 13.36 4.77 31.57
C VAL A 430 12.17 3.94 32.07
N GLY A 431 11.26 3.61 31.15
CA GLY A 431 10.14 2.70 31.41
C GLY A 431 10.54 1.22 31.40
N ALA A 432 9.55 0.34 31.46
CA ALA A 432 9.72 -1.10 31.25
C ALA A 432 9.95 -1.44 29.77
N THR A 433 9.41 -0.63 28.85
CA THR A 433 9.62 -0.75 27.40
C THR A 433 10.14 0.56 26.81
N SER A 434 10.74 0.51 25.62
CA SER A 434 11.28 1.69 24.96
C SER A 434 10.24 2.77 24.69
N CYS A 435 8.97 2.41 24.50
CA CYS A 435 7.88 3.32 24.13
C CYS A 435 6.95 3.68 25.28
N ASP A 436 7.33 3.37 26.53
CA ASP A 436 6.55 3.81 27.69
C ASP A 436 6.53 5.34 27.80
N THR A 437 5.43 5.88 28.34
CA THR A 437 5.33 7.31 28.64
C THR A 437 6.38 7.71 29.68
N LEU A 438 7.16 8.75 29.35
CA LEU A 438 8.22 9.26 30.22
C LEU A 438 7.75 10.50 30.97
N VAL A 439 8.04 10.56 32.27
CA VAL A 439 7.97 11.80 33.04
C VAL A 439 9.33 12.49 32.91
N LEU A 440 9.39 13.55 32.11
CA LEU A 440 10.64 14.27 31.87
C LEU A 440 11.03 15.10 33.09
N SER A 441 12.28 14.95 33.53
CA SER A 441 12.85 15.68 34.69
C SER A 441 13.82 16.79 34.28
N ASP A 442 14.41 16.66 33.09
CA ASP A 442 15.28 17.62 32.42
C ASP A 442 14.77 17.76 30.99
N TYR A 443 14.19 18.90 30.62
CA TYR A 443 13.49 19.04 29.33
C TYR A 443 13.44 20.48 28.83
N ALA A 444 13.20 20.59 27.54
CA ALA A 444 12.78 21.82 26.90
C ALA A 444 11.49 21.61 26.09
N SER A 445 10.61 22.61 26.08
CA SER A 445 9.36 22.52 25.32
C SER A 445 8.82 23.87 24.83
N ASN A 446 7.96 23.81 23.82
CA ASN A 446 7.21 24.95 23.29
C ASN A 446 5.86 24.49 22.70
N GLN A 447 4.84 25.34 22.80
CA GLN A 447 3.47 25.12 22.28
C GLN A 447 3.27 25.68 20.85
N LEU A 448 4.32 26.23 20.25
CA LEU A 448 4.36 26.73 18.88
C LEU A 448 5.36 25.88 18.10
N PRO A 449 4.98 24.69 17.64
CA PRO A 449 5.92 23.81 16.98
C PRO A 449 6.42 24.41 15.66
N GLY A 450 7.43 23.77 15.09
CA GLY A 450 8.09 24.18 13.87
C GLY A 450 7.27 24.05 12.60
N THR A 451 7.98 24.08 11.48
CA THR A 451 7.42 23.84 10.15
C THR A 451 8.24 22.82 9.40
N TRP A 452 7.58 22.06 8.54
CA TRP A 452 8.22 21.19 7.56
C TRP A 452 8.45 21.91 6.23
N GLY A 453 9.57 21.59 5.58
CA GLY A 453 9.86 22.03 4.22
C GLY A 453 10.43 20.88 3.40
N ILE A 454 9.93 20.70 2.17
CA ILE A 454 10.53 19.78 1.22
C ILE A 454 11.89 20.35 0.81
N VAL A 455 12.94 19.55 0.91
CA VAL A 455 14.24 19.88 0.32
C VAL A 455 14.12 19.61 -1.18
N PRO A 456 14.16 20.64 -2.05
CA PRO A 456 14.15 20.39 -3.48
C PRO A 456 15.36 19.51 -3.76
N ASN A 457 15.15 18.37 -4.43
CA ASN A 457 16.25 17.59 -4.95
C ASN A 457 17.09 18.54 -5.79
N GLU A 458 18.29 18.92 -5.30
CA GLU A 458 19.19 19.72 -6.11
C GLU A 458 19.36 18.93 -7.40
N PRO A 459 19.03 19.51 -8.57
CA PRO A 459 19.19 18.80 -9.82
C PRO A 459 20.63 18.31 -9.83
N PRO A 460 20.87 17.01 -10.14
CA PRO A 460 22.19 16.39 -9.99
C PRO A 460 23.20 17.36 -10.58
N THR A 461 24.14 17.84 -9.74
CA THR A 461 25.08 18.91 -10.13
C THR A 461 25.57 18.56 -11.51
N PRO A 462 25.29 19.39 -12.54
CA PRO A 462 25.50 19.00 -13.92
C PRO A 462 26.94 18.51 -14.00
N VAL A 463 27.11 17.22 -14.33
CA VAL A 463 28.43 16.63 -14.54
C VAL A 463 29.17 17.64 -15.39
N PRO A 464 30.31 18.20 -14.93
CA PRO A 464 30.93 19.34 -15.60
C PRO A 464 31.03 18.97 -17.06
N ALA A 465 30.20 19.60 -17.89
CA ALA A 465 30.11 19.25 -19.28
C ALA A 465 31.54 19.36 -19.78
N ILE A 466 32.11 18.26 -20.27
CA ILE A 466 33.44 18.26 -20.87
C ILE A 466 33.37 19.37 -21.88
N SER A 467 33.98 20.51 -21.57
CA SER A 467 33.78 21.71 -22.38
C SER A 467 34.17 21.33 -23.80
N THR A 468 33.48 21.87 -24.78
CA THR A 468 33.83 21.62 -26.20
C THR A 468 35.32 21.87 -26.46
N TRP A 469 35.96 22.74 -25.66
CA TRP A 469 37.40 22.95 -25.62
C TRP A 469 38.21 21.73 -25.15
N PHE A 470 37.77 21.01 -24.14
CA PHE A 470 38.44 19.81 -23.64
C PHE A 470 38.31 18.65 -24.66
N LEU A 471 37.16 18.53 -25.32
CA LEU A 471 36.96 17.61 -26.46
C LEU A 471 37.82 17.98 -27.67
N LEU A 472 37.96 19.29 -27.96
CA LEU A 472 38.86 19.80 -28.99
C LEU A 472 40.33 19.52 -28.66
N LEU A 473 40.75 19.70 -27.41
CA LEU A 473 42.12 19.42 -26.97
C LEU A 473 42.44 17.92 -27.00
N MET A 474 41.48 17.06 -26.63
CA MET A 474 41.64 15.60 -26.77
C MET A 474 41.76 15.19 -28.24
N THR A 475 40.91 15.72 -29.12
CA THR A 475 40.97 15.41 -30.56
C THR A 475 42.26 15.93 -31.20
N ILE A 476 42.71 17.14 -30.85
CA ILE A 476 44.02 17.67 -31.28
C ILE A 476 45.17 16.79 -30.78
N SER A 477 45.12 16.34 -29.53
CA SER A 477 46.17 15.48 -28.95
C SER A 477 46.23 14.12 -29.63
N ILE A 478 45.08 13.50 -29.92
CA ILE A 478 45.00 12.26 -30.69
C ILE A 478 45.52 12.48 -32.11
N PHE A 479 45.12 13.57 -32.76
CA PHE A 479 45.58 13.90 -34.11
C PHE A 479 47.10 14.12 -34.17
N LEU A 480 47.67 14.82 -33.20
CA LEU A 480 49.12 15.03 -33.07
C LEU A 480 49.88 13.72 -32.81
N ALA A 481 49.32 12.82 -31.99
CA ALA A 481 49.91 11.51 -31.74
C ALA A 481 49.90 10.64 -33.01
N CYS A 482 48.81 10.63 -33.77
CA CYS A 482 48.72 9.95 -35.06
C CYS A 482 49.66 10.56 -36.11
N LEU A 483 49.76 11.88 -36.18
CA LEU A 483 50.67 12.58 -37.09
C LEU A 483 52.14 12.24 -36.78
N ARG A 484 52.51 12.19 -35.49
CA ARG A 484 53.85 11.80 -35.05
C ARG A 484 54.20 10.37 -35.46
N GLN A 485 53.25 9.43 -35.35
CA GLN A 485 53.44 8.04 -35.84
C GLN A 485 53.56 7.95 -37.36
N MET A 486 52.83 8.77 -38.12
CA MET A 486 52.96 8.79 -39.58
C MET A 486 54.33 9.34 -40.01
N ILE A 487 54.78 10.44 -39.41
CA ILE A 487 56.11 11.03 -39.70
C ILE A 487 57.23 10.04 -39.32
N SER A 488 57.12 9.34 -38.18
CA SER A 488 58.14 8.35 -37.79
C SER A 488 58.21 7.14 -38.74
N ARG A 489 57.11 6.78 -39.41
CA ARG A 489 57.09 5.70 -40.41
C ARG A 489 57.67 6.14 -41.76
N SER A 490 57.54 7.41 -42.13
CA SER A 490 58.09 7.94 -43.39
C SER A 490 59.62 8.07 -43.37
N TYR A 491 60.25 8.22 -42.19
CA TYR A 491 61.70 8.38 -42.07
C TYR A 491 62.52 7.07 -42.17
N VAL A 492 61.89 5.90 -42.12
CA VAL A 492 62.58 4.59 -42.14
C VAL A 492 62.81 4.06 -43.57
N LYS A 493 62.56 4.86 -44.62
CA LYS A 493 62.68 4.40 -46.03
C LYS A 493 63.84 4.98 -46.84
N ASN A 494 64.77 5.72 -46.24
CA ASN A 494 65.89 6.35 -46.94
C ASN A 494 67.27 6.03 -46.31
N ASP A 495 67.53 4.75 -46.05
CA ASP A 495 68.92 4.25 -45.98
C ASP A 495 69.00 2.99 -46.84
N GLY A 496 69.49 3.19 -48.07
CA GLY A 496 70.14 2.16 -48.87
C GLY A 496 71.64 2.26 -48.70
#